data_AF-A0A0S7Z7I2-F1
#
_entry.id   AF-A0A0S7Z7I2-F1
#
_cell.length_a   1.000
_cell.length_b   1.000
_cell.length_c   1.000
_cell.angle_alpha   90.00
_cell.angle_beta   90.00
_cell.angle_gamma   90.00
#
_symmetry.space_group_name_H-M   'P 1'
#
loop_
_entity.id
_entity.type
_entity.pdbx_description
1 polymer ?
#
loop_
_entity_poly.entity_id
_entity_poly.type
_entity_poly.pdbx_seq_one_letter_code
_entity_poly.pdbx_strand_id
1 'polypeptide(L)'
;MERMGTPDDIPRRASGERPYFFDDPAIDQLYAVLLALAGELSVAWDRIDALERLLVARDILAPGEVAGFVPDEAATAERAARRRGTIERLFRVLTPEGTSLAPAADMPEITRIIAELKQG
;
A
#
# COMPACT_ATOMS: atom_id res chain seq x y z
N MET A 1 -45.88 31.38 -16.12
CA MET A 1 -45.27 30.15 -16.67
C MET A 1 -43.77 30.40 -16.74
N GLU A 2 -43.07 30.13 -15.65
CA GLU A 2 -41.60 30.22 -15.57
C GLU A 2 -40.99 29.03 -16.29
N ARG A 3 -39.99 29.28 -17.14
CA ARG A 3 -39.30 28.23 -17.90
C ARG A 3 -38.38 27.46 -16.95
N MET A 4 -38.64 26.16 -16.82
CA MET A 4 -37.78 25.18 -16.13
C MET A 4 -36.38 25.18 -16.78
N GLY A 5 -35.33 25.45 -16.00
CA GLY A 5 -33.93 25.34 -16.44
C GLY A 5 -33.62 23.92 -16.92
N THR A 6 -32.77 23.81 -17.94
CA THR A 6 -32.39 22.52 -18.55
C THR A 6 -31.44 21.72 -17.65
N PRO A 7 -31.36 20.37 -17.79
CA PRO A 7 -30.55 19.48 -16.93
C PRO A 7 -29.02 19.73 -16.89
N ASP A 8 -28.52 20.75 -17.59
CA ASP A 8 -27.10 21.07 -17.73
C ASP A 8 -26.57 22.03 -16.64
N ASP A 9 -27.43 22.48 -15.73
CA ASP A 9 -27.09 23.38 -14.60
C ASP A 9 -26.54 22.65 -13.36
N ILE A 10 -26.02 21.42 -13.50
CA ILE A 10 -25.27 20.80 -12.40
C ILE A 10 -23.89 21.48 -12.36
N PRO A 11 -23.54 22.26 -11.32
CA PRO A 11 -22.22 22.85 -11.22
C PRO A 11 -21.17 21.73 -11.22
N ARG A 12 -20.38 21.68 -12.31
CA ARG A 12 -19.29 20.72 -12.48
C ARG A 12 -18.22 21.01 -11.45
N ARG A 13 -17.95 20.00 -10.62
CA ARG A 13 -16.85 19.87 -9.65
C ARG A 13 -16.87 20.92 -8.53
N ALA A 14 -17.11 20.45 -7.32
CA ALA A 14 -16.52 21.07 -6.15
C ALA A 14 -14.98 21.05 -6.34
N SER A 15 -14.42 22.14 -6.85
CA SER A 15 -12.98 22.40 -6.84
C SER A 15 -12.60 22.85 -5.42
N GLY A 16 -12.86 21.99 -4.43
CA GLY A 16 -12.31 22.18 -3.11
C GLY A 16 -10.81 21.97 -3.24
N GLU A 17 -10.04 23.02 -3.01
CA GLU A 17 -8.61 22.90 -2.75
C GLU A 17 -8.42 21.79 -1.71
N ARG A 18 -7.52 20.83 -1.97
CA ARG A 18 -7.36 19.69 -1.07
C ARG A 18 -7.07 20.24 0.33
N PRO A 19 -7.88 19.92 1.37
CA PRO A 19 -7.61 20.43 2.70
C PRO A 19 -6.24 19.93 3.15
N TYR A 20 -5.38 20.87 3.53
CA TYR A 20 -4.11 20.61 4.20
C TYR A 20 -4.39 20.56 5.70
N PHE A 21 -4.02 19.45 6.34
CA PHE A 21 -4.28 19.23 7.77
C PHE A 21 -3.04 19.53 8.62
N PHE A 22 -1.85 19.59 8.01
CA PHE A 22 -0.58 19.83 8.69
C PHE A 22 0.11 21.08 8.15
N ASP A 23 1.03 21.63 8.96
CA ASP A 23 1.82 22.82 8.59
C ASP A 23 2.76 22.56 7.40
N ASP A 24 3.22 21.31 7.25
CA ASP A 24 4.04 20.88 6.12
C ASP A 24 3.17 20.05 5.13
N PRO A 25 2.91 20.57 3.92
CA PRO A 25 2.17 19.86 2.88
C PRO A 25 2.76 18.48 2.50
N ALA A 26 4.05 18.24 2.76
CA ALA A 26 4.67 16.93 2.54
C ALA A 26 4.08 15.86 3.48
N ILE A 27 3.65 16.25 4.69
CA ILE A 27 3.02 15.34 5.67
C ILE A 27 1.63 14.92 5.17
N ASP A 28 0.83 15.86 4.67
CA ASP A 28 -0.48 15.56 4.07
C ASP A 28 -0.35 14.61 2.87
N GLN A 29 0.67 14.81 2.04
CA GLN A 29 0.96 13.92 0.91
C GLN A 29 1.36 12.52 1.38
N LEU A 30 2.21 12.40 2.40
CA LEU A 30 2.57 11.12 3.00
C LEU A 30 1.34 10.42 3.59
N TYR A 31 0.49 11.16 4.28
CA TYR A 31 -0.77 10.63 4.84
C TYR A 31 -1.71 10.12 3.75
N ALA A 32 -1.85 10.86 2.64
CA ALA A 32 -2.66 10.43 1.51
C ALA A 32 -2.13 9.13 0.88
N VAL A 33 -0.81 9.00 0.72
CA VAL A 33 -0.17 7.75 0.24
C VAL A 33 -0.41 6.60 1.22
N LEU A 34 -0.26 6.85 2.52
CA LEU A 34 -0.48 5.84 3.56
C LEU A 34 -1.93 5.34 3.55
N LEU A 35 -2.91 6.25 3.47
CA LEU A 35 -4.33 5.90 3.42
C LEU A 35 -4.67 5.11 2.15
N ALA A 36 -4.11 5.50 1.00
CA ALA A 36 -4.28 4.74 -0.24
C ALA A 36 -3.71 3.31 -0.11
N LEU A 37 -2.50 3.16 0.44
CA LEU A 37 -1.89 1.87 0.70
C LEU A 37 -2.70 1.02 1.69
N ALA A 38 -3.25 1.63 2.74
CA ALA A 38 -4.12 0.94 3.70
C ALA A 38 -5.40 0.42 3.03
N GLY A 39 -5.99 1.19 2.11
CA GLY A 39 -7.13 0.76 1.31
C GLY A 39 -6.81 -0.45 0.43
N GLU A 40 -5.71 -0.40 -0.31
CA GLU A 40 -5.24 -1.54 -1.14
C GLU A 40 -4.94 -2.78 -0.29
N LEU A 41 -4.34 -2.60 0.90
CA LEU A 41 -4.07 -3.70 1.83
C LEU A 41 -5.37 -4.34 2.35
N SER A 42 -6.39 -3.54 2.65
CA SER A 42 -7.71 -4.04 3.06
C SER A 42 -8.33 -4.91 1.97
N VAL A 43 -8.31 -4.45 0.71
CA VAL A 43 -8.82 -5.24 -0.43
C VAL A 43 -8.04 -6.54 -0.62
N ALA A 44 -6.71 -6.50 -0.42
CA ALA A 44 -5.89 -7.70 -0.48
C ALA A 44 -6.26 -8.71 0.63
N TRP A 45 -6.52 -8.25 1.86
CA TRP A 45 -6.99 -9.11 2.95
C TRP A 45 -8.36 -9.71 2.67
N ASP A 46 -9.32 -8.94 2.15
CA ASP A 46 -10.63 -9.46 1.76
C ASP A 46 -10.49 -10.54 0.69
N ARG A 47 -9.59 -10.35 -0.28
CA ARG A 47 -9.32 -11.35 -1.31
C ARG A 47 -8.67 -12.61 -0.74
N ILE A 48 -7.80 -12.49 0.26
CA ILE A 48 -7.19 -13.65 0.95
C ILE A 48 -8.25 -14.43 1.73
N ASP A 49 -9.12 -13.75 2.50
CA ASP A 49 -10.24 -14.38 3.22
C ASP A 49 -11.18 -15.11 2.24
N ALA A 50 -11.53 -14.48 1.12
CA ALA A 50 -12.36 -15.10 0.09
C ALA A 50 -11.70 -16.37 -0.49
N LEU A 51 -10.40 -16.34 -0.78
CA LEU A 51 -9.66 -17.50 -1.26
C LEU A 51 -9.67 -18.63 -0.22
N GLU A 52 -9.41 -18.34 1.05
CA GLU A 52 -9.41 -19.33 2.12
C GLU A 52 -10.80 -19.97 2.29
N ARG A 53 -11.87 -19.16 2.35
CA ARG A 53 -13.25 -19.66 2.44
C ARG A 53 -13.63 -20.53 1.25
N LEU A 54 -13.23 -20.15 0.03
CA LEU A 54 -13.52 -20.93 -1.17
C LEU A 54 -12.77 -22.28 -1.18
N LEU A 55 -11.55 -22.33 -0.66
CA LEU A 55 -10.77 -23.57 -0.55
C LEU A 55 -11.36 -24.50 0.52
N VAL A 56 -11.75 -23.95 1.67
CA VAL A 56 -12.44 -24.69 2.74
C VAL A 56 -13.79 -25.22 2.25
N ALA A 57 -14.60 -24.39 1.58
CA ALA A 57 -15.91 -24.79 1.05
C ALA A 57 -15.82 -25.87 -0.04
N ARG A 58 -14.64 -26.10 -0.61
CA ARG A 58 -14.34 -27.15 -1.60
C ARG A 58 -13.65 -28.36 -0.98
N ASP A 59 -13.52 -28.41 0.35
CA ASP A 59 -12.82 -29.45 1.10
C ASP A 59 -11.34 -29.62 0.66
N ILE A 60 -10.69 -28.54 0.20
CA ILE A 60 -9.28 -28.54 -0.22
C ILE A 60 -8.35 -28.26 0.97
N LEU A 61 -8.77 -27.38 1.89
CA LEU A 61 -8.03 -27.00 3.10
C LEU A 61 -8.95 -27.14 4.32
N ALA A 62 -8.38 -27.46 5.47
CA ALA A 62 -9.09 -27.35 6.74
C ALA A 62 -9.21 -25.86 7.17
N PRO A 63 -10.28 -25.48 7.91
CA PRO A 63 -10.37 -24.15 8.50
C PRO A 63 -9.14 -23.80 9.35
N GLY A 64 -8.54 -22.63 9.12
CA GLY A 64 -7.37 -22.16 9.87
C GLY A 64 -6.03 -22.78 9.47
N GLU A 65 -6.00 -23.67 8.46
CA GLU A 65 -4.77 -24.29 7.96
C GLU A 65 -3.79 -23.25 7.39
N VAL A 66 -4.31 -22.19 6.75
CA VAL A 66 -3.50 -21.07 6.25
C VAL A 66 -2.82 -20.31 7.39
N ALA A 67 -3.51 -20.10 8.52
CA ALA A 67 -2.95 -19.42 9.69
C ALA A 67 -1.86 -20.25 10.39
N GLY A 68 -1.95 -21.58 10.31
CA GLY A 68 -0.93 -22.50 10.83
C GLY A 68 0.20 -22.83 9.86
N PHE A 69 0.17 -22.28 8.63
CA PHE A 69 1.13 -22.63 7.60
C PHE A 69 2.56 -22.16 7.97
N VAL A 70 3.48 -23.13 8.09
CA VAL A 70 4.91 -22.88 8.27
C VAL A 70 5.60 -23.05 6.91
N PRO A 71 6.17 -21.98 6.31
CA PRO A 71 6.87 -22.09 5.04
C PRO A 71 8.14 -22.93 5.20
N ASP A 72 8.44 -23.74 4.18
CA ASP A 72 9.75 -24.40 4.07
C ASP A 72 10.85 -23.38 3.71
N GLU A 73 12.10 -23.85 3.65
CA GLU A 73 13.25 -23.00 3.33
C GLU A 73 13.12 -22.32 1.97
N ALA A 74 12.59 -23.03 0.97
CA ALA A 74 12.42 -22.51 -0.38
C ALA A 74 11.36 -21.39 -0.42
N ALA A 75 10.19 -21.62 0.17
CA ALA A 75 9.11 -20.64 0.28
C ALA A 75 9.55 -19.44 1.11
N THR A 76 10.34 -19.66 2.17
CA THR A 76 10.92 -18.58 2.99
C THR A 76 11.87 -17.71 2.18
N ALA A 77 12.81 -18.31 1.45
CA ALA A 77 13.76 -17.59 0.60
C ALA A 77 13.06 -16.81 -0.53
N GLU A 78 12.05 -17.42 -1.16
CA GLU A 78 11.27 -16.76 -2.21
C GLU A 78 10.49 -15.57 -1.65
N ARG A 79 9.87 -15.70 -0.48
CA ARG A 79 9.18 -14.60 0.21
C ARG A 79 10.15 -13.49 0.59
N ALA A 80 11.34 -13.81 1.09
CA ALA A 80 12.37 -12.82 1.40
C ALA A 80 12.82 -12.06 0.13
N ALA A 81 13.05 -12.77 -0.98
CA ALA A 81 13.38 -12.13 -2.26
C ALA A 81 12.27 -11.20 -2.75
N ARG A 82 11.00 -11.63 -2.65
CA ARG A 82 9.83 -10.81 -3.00
C ARG A 82 9.69 -9.56 -2.11
N ARG A 83 9.90 -9.69 -0.78
CA ARG A 83 9.92 -8.55 0.16
C ARG A 83 11.00 -7.54 -0.21
N ARG A 84 12.24 -7.99 -0.42
CA ARG A 84 13.36 -7.13 -0.84
C ARG A 84 13.05 -6.35 -2.10
N GLY A 85 12.58 -7.02 -3.15
CA GLY A 85 12.22 -6.36 -4.41
C GLY A 85 11.06 -5.37 -4.26
N THR A 86 10.12 -5.64 -3.36
CA THR A 86 9.01 -4.71 -3.07
C THR A 86 9.52 -3.46 -2.37
N ILE A 87 10.36 -3.61 -1.34
CA ILE A 87 11.02 -2.52 -0.63
C ILE A 87 11.81 -1.66 -1.64
N GLU A 88 12.67 -2.27 -2.45
CA GLU A 88 13.46 -1.55 -3.46
C GLU A 88 12.60 -0.74 -4.44
N ARG A 89 11.45 -1.29 -4.88
CA ARG A 89 10.52 -0.57 -5.76
C ARG A 89 9.87 0.63 -5.07
N LEU A 90 9.45 0.48 -3.82
CA LEU A 90 8.83 1.56 -3.04
C LEU A 90 9.83 2.69 -2.80
N PHE A 91 11.06 2.36 -2.39
CA PHE A 91 12.08 3.36 -2.11
C PHE A 91 12.64 4.04 -3.36
N ARG A 92 12.57 3.41 -4.53
CA ARG A 92 12.99 4.03 -5.80
C ARG A 92 12.17 5.27 -6.16
N VAL A 93 10.90 5.35 -5.75
CA VAL A 93 10.06 6.55 -5.98
C VAL A 93 10.55 7.75 -5.15
N LEU A 94 11.23 7.49 -4.04
CA LEU A 94 11.79 8.51 -3.15
C LEU A 94 13.18 8.98 -3.58
N THR A 95 13.80 8.33 -4.57
CA THR A 95 15.09 8.72 -5.12
C THR A 95 14.89 9.31 -6.53
N PRO A 96 15.18 10.60 -6.77
CA PRO A 96 15.18 11.14 -8.12
C PRO A 96 16.18 10.36 -8.99
N GLU A 97 15.81 10.11 -10.24
CA GLU A 97 16.62 9.42 -11.24
C GLU A 97 18.06 9.95 -11.24
N GLY A 98 19.01 9.13 -10.77
CA GLY A 98 20.44 9.45 -10.80
C GLY A 98 21.08 9.94 -9.49
N THR A 99 20.34 10.08 -8.38
CA THR A 99 20.99 10.36 -7.08
C THR A 99 21.32 9.04 -6.39
N SER A 100 22.62 8.76 -6.24
CA SER A 100 23.17 7.74 -5.33
C SER A 100 22.43 7.75 -3.99
N LEU A 101 22.38 6.63 -3.26
CA LEU A 101 21.78 6.44 -1.92
C LEU A 101 22.12 7.52 -0.85
N ALA A 102 22.93 8.52 -1.16
CA ALA A 102 23.34 9.62 -0.31
C ALA A 102 22.20 10.40 0.39
N PRO A 103 21.05 10.77 -0.22
CA PRO A 103 20.03 11.53 0.50
C PRO A 103 19.18 10.66 1.45
N ALA A 104 19.13 9.34 1.24
CA ALA A 104 18.58 8.39 2.22
C ALA A 104 19.62 8.00 3.29
N ALA A 105 20.92 8.06 2.96
CA ALA A 105 22.02 7.86 3.89
C ALA A 105 22.08 8.96 4.98
N ASP A 106 21.54 10.15 4.71
CA ASP A 106 21.37 11.22 5.70
C ASP A 106 20.13 11.05 6.62
N MET A 107 19.34 10.00 6.42
CA MET A 107 18.21 9.63 7.29
C MET A 107 18.50 8.29 7.99
N PRO A 108 19.20 8.30 9.14
CA PRO A 108 19.65 7.09 9.81
C PRO A 108 18.49 6.15 10.20
N GLU A 109 17.33 6.71 10.56
CA GLU A 109 16.12 5.94 10.89
C GLU A 109 15.55 5.16 9.70
N ILE A 110 15.49 5.77 8.50
CA ILE A 110 14.97 5.09 7.30
C ILE A 110 15.92 3.96 6.90
N THR A 111 17.22 4.23 6.91
CA THR A 111 18.25 3.22 6.60
C THR A 111 18.18 2.04 7.57
N ARG A 112 17.94 2.31 8.86
CA ARG A 112 17.75 1.28 9.89
C ARG A 112 16.50 0.44 9.64
N ILE A 113 15.35 1.08 9.38
CA ILE A 113 14.09 0.37 9.09
C ILE A 113 14.23 -0.52 7.84
N ILE A 114 14.89 -0.01 6.78
CA ILE A 114 15.17 -0.81 5.58
C ILE A 114 16.05 -2.03 5.93
N ALA A 115 17.06 -1.88 6.78
CA ALA A 115 17.93 -2.98 7.19
C ALA A 115 17.18 -4.03 8.01
N GLU A 116 16.32 -3.62 8.93
CA GLU A 116 15.48 -4.51 9.75
C GLU A 116 14.45 -5.27 8.89
N LEU A 117 13.78 -4.58 7.96
CA LEU A 117 12.82 -5.19 7.03
C LEU A 117 13.46 -6.16 6.02
N LYS A 118 14.77 -6.04 5.75
CA LYS A 118 15.52 -6.98 4.91
C LYS A 118 15.89 -8.27 5.64
N GLN A 119 15.90 -8.26 6.98
CA GLN A 119 16.32 -9.39 7.82
C GLN A 119 15.14 -10.27 8.26
N GLY A 120 13.91 -9.73 8.27
CA GLY A 120 12.66 -10.48 8.50
C GLY A 120 12.11 -11.13 7.24
#